data_AF-A0A7L4GZL5-F1
#
_entry.id   AF-A0A7L4GZL5-F1
#
_cell.length_a   1.000
_cell.length_b   1.000
_cell.length_c   1.000
_cell.angle_alpha   90.00
_cell.angle_beta   90.00
_cell.angle_gamma   90.00
#
_symmetry.space_group_name_H-M   'P 1'
#
loop_
_entity.id
_entity.type
_entity.pdbx_description
1 polymer ?
#
loop_
_entity_poly.entity_id
_entity_poly.type
_entity_poly.pdbx_seq_one_letter_code
_entity_poly.pdbx_strand_id
1 'polypeptide(L)'
;QGAATTQEFYAKNSRWTEGLISASKAVGWGATQLVESADRVVLHTGKYEELIVCSHEIAASTAQLVAASKVKAEKSSRNLGRLQECSRNVNEMAANVVASTKSGQEQIEEKDTMDFSGMSLIKLKKEEMETQVKVLELEKRLEGERVRLGELRKQHYALAGTYDAAEDGEAKPAPAPRRGILKKPPLAQKP
;
A
#
# COMPACT_ATOMS: atom_id res chain seq x y z
N GLN A 1 -21.89 22.51 -33.47
CA GLN A 1 -20.81 21.89 -32.67
C GLN A 1 -19.65 21.64 -33.62
N GLY A 2 -18.56 22.41 -33.52
CA GLY A 2 -17.36 22.16 -34.33
C GLY A 2 -16.69 20.88 -33.84
N ALA A 3 -16.51 19.91 -34.72
CA ALA A 3 -15.89 18.63 -34.39
C ALA A 3 -14.40 18.85 -34.11
N ALA A 4 -14.04 19.08 -32.85
CA ALA A 4 -12.65 19.03 -32.43
C ALA A 4 -12.14 17.61 -32.68
N THR A 5 -10.98 17.48 -33.32
CA THR A 5 -10.32 16.18 -33.49
C THR A 5 -10.00 15.58 -32.11
N THR A 6 -9.82 14.27 -32.03
CA THR A 6 -9.45 13.58 -30.78
C THR A 6 -8.18 14.19 -30.16
N GLN A 7 -7.21 14.56 -31.00
CA GLN A 7 -5.97 15.22 -30.57
C GLN A 7 -6.25 16.60 -29.95
N GLU A 8 -7.08 17.41 -30.58
CA GLU A 8 -7.49 18.72 -30.03
C GLU A 8 -8.24 18.59 -28.71
N PHE A 9 -9.07 17.55 -28.54
CA PHE A 9 -9.77 17.31 -27.28
C PHE A 9 -8.77 17.04 -26.14
N TYR A 10 -7.81 16.14 -26.34
CA TYR A 10 -6.80 15.83 -25.33
C TYR A 10 -5.86 17.02 -25.06
N ALA A 11 -5.48 17.78 -26.09
CA ALA A 11 -4.67 18.98 -25.96
C ALA A 11 -5.39 20.08 -25.15
N LYS A 12 -6.68 20.31 -25.43
CA LYS A 12 -7.51 21.26 -24.65
C LYS A 12 -7.76 20.82 -23.21
N ASN A 13 -7.60 19.54 -22.90
CA ASN A 13 -7.76 18.97 -21.58
C ASN A 13 -6.42 18.41 -21.05
N SER A 14 -5.30 19.11 -21.30
CA SER A 14 -3.93 18.63 -21.04
C SER A 14 -3.73 18.06 -19.64
N ARG A 15 -4.09 18.80 -18.58
CA ARG A 15 -3.95 18.35 -17.18
C ARG A 15 -4.69 17.03 -16.88
N TRP A 16 -5.89 16.86 -17.44
CA TRP A 16 -6.64 15.61 -17.29
C TRP A 16 -5.98 14.47 -18.07
N THR A 17 -5.54 14.74 -19.31
CA THR A 17 -4.81 13.79 -20.15
C THR A 17 -3.53 13.30 -19.45
N GLU A 18 -2.75 14.22 -18.88
CA GLU A 18 -1.52 13.91 -18.13
C GLU A 18 -1.82 13.08 -16.88
N GLY A 19 -2.86 13.43 -16.12
CA GLY A 19 -3.31 12.64 -14.97
C GLY A 19 -3.71 11.21 -15.36
N LEU A 20 -4.37 11.05 -16.51
CA LEU A 20 -4.76 9.74 -17.04
C LEU A 20 -3.54 8.92 -17.48
N ILE A 21 -2.58 9.54 -18.17
CA ILE A 21 -1.32 8.90 -18.60
C ILE A 21 -0.50 8.48 -17.37
N SER A 22 -0.37 9.36 -16.38
CA SER A 22 0.34 9.11 -15.12
C SER A 22 -0.25 7.92 -14.37
N ALA A 23 -1.57 7.90 -14.17
CA ALA A 23 -2.23 6.80 -13.48
C ALA A 23 -2.09 5.47 -14.26
N SER A 24 -2.16 5.51 -15.59
CA SER A 24 -1.95 4.33 -16.44
C SER A 24 -0.52 3.78 -16.31
N LYS A 25 0.49 4.65 -16.30
CA LYS A 25 1.90 4.26 -16.06
C LYS A 25 2.08 3.64 -14.68
N ALA A 26 1.45 4.19 -13.65
CA ALA A 26 1.51 3.66 -12.29
C ALA A 26 0.92 2.24 -12.20
N VAL A 27 -0.21 1.97 -12.87
CA VAL A 27 -0.79 0.62 -12.96
C VAL A 27 0.15 -0.35 -13.68
N GLY A 28 0.75 0.07 -14.81
CA GLY A 28 1.72 -0.75 -15.54
C GLY A 28 2.94 -1.12 -14.69
N TRP A 29 3.50 -0.13 -13.98
CA TRP A 29 4.62 -0.36 -13.06
C TRP A 29 4.21 -1.28 -11.89
N GLY A 30 3.06 -1.04 -11.27
CA GLY A 30 2.54 -1.88 -10.18
C GLY A 30 2.32 -3.33 -10.60
N ALA A 31 1.89 -3.57 -11.84
CA ALA A 31 1.71 -4.92 -12.38
C ALA A 31 3.06 -5.64 -12.54
N THR A 32 4.08 -4.97 -13.08
CA THR A 32 5.45 -5.51 -13.17
C THR A 32 5.98 -5.86 -11.79
N GLN A 33 5.87 -4.95 -10.82
CA GLN A 33 6.35 -5.17 -9.45
C GLN A 33 5.64 -6.36 -8.78
N LEU A 34 4.32 -6.51 -8.99
CA LEU A 34 3.57 -7.63 -8.44
C LEU A 34 4.04 -8.97 -8.99
N VAL A 35 4.25 -9.06 -10.31
CA VAL A 35 4.73 -10.29 -10.96
C VAL A 35 6.14 -10.63 -10.49
N GLU A 36 7.04 -9.65 -10.47
CA GLU A 36 8.41 -9.85 -10.00
C GLU A 36 8.47 -10.28 -8.53
N SER A 37 7.65 -9.68 -7.67
CA SER A 37 7.58 -10.06 -6.27
C SER A 37 7.00 -11.48 -6.10
N ALA A 38 5.94 -11.83 -6.84
CA ALA A 38 5.37 -13.16 -6.82
C ALA A 38 6.38 -14.22 -7.28
N ASP A 39 7.14 -13.96 -8.35
CA ASP A 39 8.20 -14.84 -8.84
C ASP A 39 9.27 -15.08 -7.77
N ARG A 40 9.80 -14.01 -7.15
CA ARG A 40 10.78 -14.13 -6.07
C ARG A 40 10.26 -14.94 -4.88
N VAL A 41 9.01 -14.71 -4.47
CA VAL A 41 8.38 -15.43 -3.35
C VAL A 41 8.24 -16.92 -3.66
N VAL A 42 7.76 -17.28 -4.86
CA VAL A 42 7.61 -18.68 -5.29
C VAL A 42 8.96 -19.38 -5.40
N LEU A 43 9.99 -18.67 -5.84
CA LEU A 43 11.36 -19.19 -5.92
C LEU A 43 12.11 -19.17 -4.57
N HIS A 44 11.44 -18.83 -3.46
CA HIS A 44 12.03 -18.74 -2.11
C HIS A 44 13.22 -17.77 -1.99
N THR A 45 13.31 -16.78 -2.89
CA THR A 45 14.34 -15.73 -2.89
C THR A 45 13.78 -14.34 -2.50
N GLY A 46 12.47 -14.24 -2.36
CA GLY A 46 11.72 -13.03 -2.02
C GLY A 46 11.11 -13.05 -0.62
N LYS A 47 10.44 -11.95 -0.28
CA LYS A 47 9.74 -11.77 0.99
C LYS A 47 8.23 -11.74 0.76
N TYR A 48 7.47 -12.44 1.59
CA TYR A 48 6.00 -12.41 1.55
C TYR A 48 5.45 -11.00 1.77
N GLU A 49 6.12 -10.20 2.60
CA GLU A 49 5.75 -8.81 2.85
C GLU A 49 5.86 -7.93 1.60
N GLU A 50 6.80 -8.23 0.70
CA GLU A 50 6.93 -7.52 -0.58
C GLU A 50 5.70 -7.77 -1.46
N LEU A 51 5.25 -9.02 -1.55
CA LEU A 51 4.07 -9.40 -2.33
C LEU A 51 2.80 -8.75 -1.77
N ILE A 52 2.69 -8.64 -0.45
CA ILE A 52 1.59 -7.93 0.23
C ILE A 52 1.59 -6.45 -0.15
N VAL A 53 2.74 -5.78 -0.12
CA VAL A 53 2.85 -4.36 -0.48
C VAL A 53 2.51 -4.13 -1.96
N CYS A 54 3.04 -4.95 -2.87
CA CYS A 54 2.74 -4.86 -4.29
C CYS A 54 1.24 -5.08 -4.58
N SER A 55 0.58 -5.98 -3.85
CA SER A 55 -0.87 -6.22 -3.96
C SER A 55 -1.70 -4.98 -3.56
N HIS A 56 -1.28 -4.25 -2.52
CA HIS A 56 -1.91 -2.99 -2.16
C HIS A 56 -1.66 -1.89 -3.20
N GLU A 57 -0.45 -1.82 -3.74
CA GLU A 57 -0.07 -0.79 -4.72
C GLU A 57 -0.83 -0.94 -6.05
N ILE A 58 -1.02 -2.17 -6.55
CA ILE A 58 -1.80 -2.38 -7.78
C ILE A 58 -3.28 -2.00 -7.58
N ALA A 59 -3.86 -2.28 -6.41
CA ALA A 59 -5.22 -1.87 -6.09
C ALA A 59 -5.35 -0.34 -6.00
N ALA A 60 -4.39 0.33 -5.34
CA ALA A 60 -4.35 1.77 -5.20
C ALA A 60 -4.20 2.50 -6.55
N SER A 61 -3.22 2.09 -7.36
CA SER A 61 -2.98 2.67 -8.70
C SER A 61 -4.17 2.44 -9.64
N THR A 62 -4.83 1.28 -9.56
CA THR A 62 -6.06 1.01 -10.33
C THR A 62 -7.20 1.93 -9.89
N ALA A 63 -7.38 2.16 -8.59
CA ALA A 63 -8.38 3.09 -8.08
C ALA A 63 -8.08 4.54 -8.52
N GLN A 64 -6.80 4.94 -8.54
CA GLN A 64 -6.38 6.23 -9.07
C GLN A 64 -6.69 6.38 -10.56
N LEU A 65 -6.46 5.33 -11.37
CA LEU A 65 -6.80 5.32 -12.79
C LEU A 65 -8.32 5.47 -13.02
N VAL A 66 -9.13 4.82 -12.19
CA VAL A 66 -10.60 4.95 -12.22
C VAL A 66 -11.02 6.37 -11.85
N ALA A 67 -10.40 6.95 -10.82
CA ALA A 67 -10.65 8.34 -10.42
C ALA A 67 -10.30 9.32 -11.56
N ALA A 68 -9.14 9.15 -12.20
CA ALA A 68 -8.71 9.97 -13.35
C ALA A 68 -9.67 9.82 -14.54
N SER A 69 -10.07 8.59 -14.87
CA SER A 69 -11.01 8.29 -15.95
C SER A 69 -12.40 8.91 -15.72
N LYS A 70 -12.85 8.98 -14.46
CA LYS A 70 -14.17 9.50 -14.09
C LYS A 70 -14.32 11.01 -14.34
N VAL A 71 -13.24 11.79 -14.34
CA VAL A 71 -13.28 13.28 -14.41
C VAL A 71 -14.00 13.80 -15.66
N LYS A 72 -13.79 13.16 -16.82
CA LYS A 72 -14.42 13.53 -18.09
C LYS A 72 -15.46 12.51 -18.58
N ALA A 73 -15.78 11.51 -17.76
CA ALA A 73 -16.79 10.52 -18.09
C ALA A 73 -18.21 11.01 -17.79
N GLU A 74 -19.17 10.65 -18.64
CA GLU A 74 -20.58 10.89 -18.37
C GLU A 74 -21.08 10.03 -17.20
N LYS A 75 -21.80 10.62 -16.25
CA LYS A 75 -22.24 9.94 -15.01
C LYS A 75 -23.20 8.76 -15.27
N SER A 76 -24.02 8.86 -16.32
CA SER A 76 -24.95 7.84 -16.80
C SER A 76 -24.29 6.81 -17.72
N SER A 77 -22.98 6.91 -17.97
CA SER A 77 -22.29 5.99 -18.87
C SER A 77 -22.28 4.57 -18.30
N ARG A 78 -22.78 3.62 -19.08
CA ARG A 78 -22.66 2.19 -18.79
C ARG A 78 -21.19 1.77 -18.63
N ASN A 79 -20.28 2.38 -19.39
CA ASN A 79 -18.85 2.08 -19.32
C ASN A 79 -18.25 2.54 -17.98
N LEU A 80 -18.68 3.69 -17.44
CA LEU A 80 -18.24 4.14 -16.13
C LEU A 80 -18.73 3.20 -15.02
N GLY A 81 -19.99 2.73 -15.10
CA GLY A 81 -20.52 1.73 -14.17
C GLY A 81 -19.71 0.42 -14.18
N ARG A 82 -19.41 -0.10 -15.38
CA ARG A 82 -18.56 -1.30 -15.54
C ARG A 82 -17.13 -1.07 -15.03
N LEU A 83 -16.54 0.08 -15.29
CA LEU A 83 -15.19 0.41 -14.82
C LEU A 83 -15.10 0.40 -13.28
N GLN A 84 -16.12 0.95 -12.60
CA GLN A 84 -16.19 0.93 -11.14
C GLN A 84 -16.36 -0.47 -10.56
N GLU A 85 -17.13 -1.33 -11.23
CA GLU A 85 -17.27 -2.74 -10.88
C GLU A 85 -15.94 -3.49 -11.05
N CYS A 86 -15.25 -3.32 -12.19
CA CYS A 86 -13.92 -3.88 -12.40
C CYS A 86 -12.93 -3.44 -11.31
N SER A 87 -12.94 -2.16 -10.93
CA SER A 87 -12.08 -1.65 -9.85
C SER A 87 -12.37 -2.29 -8.50
N ARG A 88 -13.64 -2.59 -8.18
CA ARG A 88 -14.02 -3.31 -6.96
C ARG A 88 -13.49 -4.74 -6.99
N ASN A 89 -13.66 -5.44 -8.11
CA ASN A 89 -13.13 -6.79 -8.29
C ASN A 89 -11.60 -6.82 -8.14
N VAL A 90 -10.86 -5.86 -8.71
CA VAL A 90 -9.40 -5.76 -8.52
C VAL A 90 -9.04 -5.61 -7.03
N ASN A 91 -9.76 -4.79 -6.28
CA ASN A 91 -9.53 -4.63 -4.85
C ASN A 91 -9.81 -5.92 -4.05
N GLU A 92 -10.89 -6.64 -4.40
CA GLU A 92 -11.22 -7.94 -3.80
C GLU A 92 -10.14 -8.99 -4.10
N MET A 93 -9.67 -9.07 -5.35
CA MET A 93 -8.61 -9.99 -5.73
C MET A 93 -7.28 -9.67 -5.04
N ALA A 94 -6.92 -8.38 -4.95
CA ALA A 94 -5.73 -7.95 -4.21
C ALA A 94 -5.83 -8.33 -2.72
N ALA A 95 -7.00 -8.16 -2.10
CA ALA A 95 -7.24 -8.57 -0.72
C ALA A 95 -7.11 -10.10 -0.55
N ASN A 96 -7.63 -10.88 -1.51
CA ASN A 96 -7.49 -12.34 -1.51
C ASN A 96 -6.02 -12.77 -1.62
N VAL A 97 -5.22 -12.11 -2.45
CA VAL A 97 -3.77 -12.37 -2.53
C VAL A 97 -3.12 -12.12 -1.18
N VAL A 98 -3.38 -10.97 -0.54
CA VAL A 98 -2.81 -10.66 0.80
C VAL A 98 -3.23 -11.70 1.84
N ALA A 99 -4.51 -12.09 1.86
CA ALA A 99 -5.00 -13.09 2.80
C ALA A 99 -4.35 -14.46 2.58
N SER A 100 -4.24 -14.89 1.31
CA SER A 100 -3.60 -16.15 0.94
C SER A 100 -2.11 -16.13 1.27
N THR A 101 -1.41 -15.03 1.04
CA THR A 101 0.01 -14.88 1.36
C THR A 101 0.25 -15.00 2.86
N LYS A 102 -0.55 -14.33 3.69
CA LYS A 102 -0.43 -14.42 5.15
C LYS A 102 -0.73 -15.83 5.66
N SER A 103 -1.80 -16.45 5.17
CA SER A 103 -2.13 -17.82 5.56
C SER A 103 -1.06 -18.82 5.14
N GLY A 104 -0.47 -18.64 3.96
CA GLY A 104 0.66 -19.46 3.50
C GLY A 104 1.91 -19.26 4.36
N GLN A 105 2.21 -18.02 4.76
CA GLN A 105 3.33 -17.72 5.66
C GLN A 105 3.17 -18.39 7.02
N GLU A 106 2.00 -18.29 7.64
CA GLU A 106 1.71 -18.94 8.94
C GLU A 106 1.89 -20.47 8.86
N GLN A 107 1.42 -21.11 7.79
CA GLN A 107 1.57 -22.57 7.61
C GLN A 107 3.03 -23.01 7.39
N ILE A 108 3.89 -22.14 6.85
CA ILE A 108 5.31 -22.44 6.63
C ILE A 108 6.11 -22.19 7.91
N GLU A 109 5.76 -21.16 8.68
CA GLU A 109 6.43 -20.79 9.94
C GLU A 109 6.04 -21.68 11.13
N GLU A 110 4.96 -22.48 11.04
CA GLU A 110 4.47 -23.38 12.11
C GLU A 110 5.35 -24.62 12.36
N LYS A 111 6.67 -24.45 12.53
CA LYS A 111 7.63 -25.56 12.73
C LYS A 111 8.71 -25.41 13.79
N ASP A 112 8.68 -24.35 14.61
CA ASP A 112 9.53 -24.24 15.81
C ASP A 112 8.66 -24.18 17.08
N THR A 113 7.98 -25.27 17.40
CA THR A 113 7.42 -25.43 18.74
C THR A 113 8.56 -25.46 19.75
N MET A 114 8.63 -24.47 20.64
CA MET A 114 9.67 -24.41 21.67
C MET A 114 9.62 -25.66 22.55
N ASP A 115 10.59 -26.56 22.39
CA ASP A 115 10.76 -27.74 23.23
C ASP A 115 11.57 -27.38 24.47
N PHE A 116 10.88 -27.28 25.60
CA PHE A 116 11.50 -26.99 26.89
C PHE A 116 11.98 -28.25 27.64
N SER A 117 11.75 -29.44 27.07
CA SER A 117 12.14 -30.69 27.71
C SER A 117 13.67 -30.80 27.81
N GLY A 118 14.16 -31.15 29.01
CA GLY A 118 15.60 -31.32 29.26
C GLY A 118 16.41 -30.03 29.48
N MET A 119 15.80 -28.84 29.53
CA MET A 119 16.51 -27.60 29.89
C MET A 119 16.64 -27.38 31.40
N SER A 120 17.82 -26.91 31.84
CA SER A 120 18.02 -26.45 33.22
C SER A 120 17.46 -25.04 33.41
N LEU A 121 17.12 -24.68 34.67
CA LEU A 121 16.61 -23.35 35.01
C LEU A 121 17.54 -22.21 34.56
N ILE A 122 18.85 -22.39 34.67
CA ILE A 122 19.85 -21.39 34.26
C ILE A 122 19.85 -21.22 32.73
N LYS A 123 19.75 -22.34 31.98
CA LYS A 123 19.70 -22.29 30.51
C LYS A 123 18.42 -21.61 30.04
N LEU A 124 17.28 -21.95 30.64
CA LEU A 124 15.99 -21.31 30.35
C LEU A 124 16.05 -19.80 30.63
N LYS A 125 16.61 -19.39 31.77
CA LYS A 125 16.72 -17.96 32.10
C LYS A 125 17.61 -17.21 31.12
N LYS A 126 18.68 -17.84 30.65
CA LYS A 126 19.57 -17.26 29.63
C LYS A 126 18.82 -17.05 28.30
N GLU A 127 18.08 -18.05 27.83
CA GLU A 127 17.29 -17.97 26.60
C GLU A 127 16.14 -16.94 26.69
N GLU A 128 15.50 -16.83 27.85
CA GLU A 128 14.53 -15.76 28.14
C GLU A 128 15.17 -14.37 28.00
N MET A 129 16.36 -14.17 28.60
CA MET A 129 17.08 -12.89 28.52
C MET A 129 17.52 -12.57 27.08
N GLU A 130 18.02 -13.55 26.34
CA GLU A 130 18.39 -13.38 24.92
C GLU A 130 17.18 -13.02 24.07
N THR A 131 16.03 -13.66 24.30
CA THR A 131 14.77 -13.33 23.63
C THR A 131 14.30 -11.91 23.97
N GLN A 132 14.40 -11.49 25.24
CA GLN A 132 14.07 -10.12 25.66
C GLN A 132 14.95 -9.07 24.96
N VAL A 133 16.25 -9.31 24.85
CA VAL A 133 17.15 -8.45 24.07
C VAL A 133 16.68 -8.39 22.61
N LYS A 134 16.32 -9.53 22.02
CA LYS A 134 15.85 -9.59 20.63
C LYS A 134 14.56 -8.80 20.41
N VAL A 135 13.62 -8.85 21.35
CA VAL A 135 12.39 -8.05 21.34
C VAL A 135 12.72 -6.56 21.30
N LEU A 136 13.57 -6.08 22.22
CA LEU A 136 13.96 -4.66 22.27
C LEU A 136 14.65 -4.20 20.98
N GLU A 137 15.50 -5.04 20.39
CA GLU A 137 16.14 -4.76 19.10
C GLU A 137 15.13 -4.68 17.94
N LEU A 138 14.12 -5.56 17.92
CA LEU A 138 13.07 -5.57 16.91
C LEU A 138 12.16 -4.34 17.04
N GLU A 139 11.78 -3.97 18.27
CA GLU A 139 10.97 -2.78 18.54
C GLU A 139 11.68 -1.50 18.07
N LYS A 140 12.99 -1.36 18.38
CA LYS A 140 13.79 -0.23 17.92
C LYS A 140 13.86 -0.15 16.39
N ARG A 141 14.03 -1.29 15.72
CA ARG A 141 14.05 -1.36 14.24
C ARG A 141 12.69 -1.02 13.63
N LEU A 142 11.60 -1.54 14.20
CA LEU A 142 10.24 -1.27 13.76
C LEU A 142 9.94 0.24 13.83
N GLU A 143 10.30 0.89 14.93
CA GLU A 143 10.08 2.33 15.09
C GLU A 143 10.91 3.14 14.07
N GLY A 144 12.17 2.76 13.84
CA GLY A 144 13.02 3.37 12.83
C GLY A 144 12.41 3.30 11.43
N GLU A 145 11.92 2.13 11.01
CA GLU A 145 11.28 1.95 9.71
C GLU A 145 9.94 2.72 9.61
N ARG A 146 9.18 2.84 10.70
CA ARG A 146 7.95 3.66 10.71
C ARG A 146 8.23 5.13 10.48
N VAL A 147 9.26 5.68 11.12
CA VAL A 147 9.69 7.07 10.91
C VAL A 147 10.10 7.27 9.45
N ARG A 148 10.97 6.40 8.93
CA ARG A 148 11.43 6.45 7.54
C ARG A 148 10.28 6.35 6.54
N LEU A 149 9.33 5.44 6.75
CA LEU A 149 8.12 5.33 5.92
C LEU A 149 7.30 6.62 5.93
N GLY A 150 7.18 7.26 7.10
CA GLY A 150 6.53 8.56 7.25
C GLY A 150 7.23 9.65 6.44
N GLU A 151 8.56 9.70 6.46
CA GLU A 151 9.37 10.65 5.69
C GLU A 151 9.23 10.43 4.18
N LEU A 152 9.30 9.17 3.72
CA LEU A 152 9.10 8.81 2.32
C LEU A 152 7.72 9.26 1.82
N ARG A 153 6.66 9.08 2.63
CA ARG A 153 5.32 9.56 2.28
C ARG A 153 5.25 11.09 2.20
N LYS A 154 5.90 11.83 3.11
CA LYS A 154 5.98 13.29 3.02
C LYS A 154 6.65 13.75 1.73
N GLN A 155 7.76 13.11 1.36
CA GLN A 155 8.48 13.41 0.11
C GLN A 155 7.62 13.09 -1.12
N HIS A 156 6.91 11.96 -1.12
CA HIS A 156 5.99 11.60 -2.19
C HIS A 156 4.93 12.68 -2.41
N TYR A 157 4.31 13.21 -1.35
CA TYR A 157 3.35 14.31 -1.47
C TYR A 157 3.98 15.62 -1.92
N ALA A 158 5.19 15.94 -1.49
CA ALA A 158 5.89 17.13 -1.95
C ALA A 158 6.13 17.07 -3.47
N LEU A 159 6.62 15.93 -3.98
CA LEU A 159 6.85 15.72 -5.40
C LEU A 159 5.54 15.68 -6.20
N ALA A 160 4.51 14.99 -5.69
CA ALA A 160 3.19 14.96 -6.32
C ALA A 160 2.54 16.36 -6.35
N GLY A 161 2.72 17.16 -5.30
CA GLY A 161 2.20 18.53 -5.19
C GLY A 161 2.98 19.55 -6.03
N THR A 162 4.27 19.34 -6.31
CA THR A 162 5.02 20.20 -7.24
C THR A 162 4.52 20.12 -8.68
N TYR A 163 3.87 19.02 -9.08
CA TYR A 163 3.15 18.94 -10.36
C TYR A 163 1.83 19.74 -10.37
N ASP A 164 1.23 20.00 -9.20
CA ASP A 164 -0.03 20.75 -9.09
C ASP A 164 0.18 22.28 -8.91
N ALA A 165 1.37 22.73 -8.52
CA ALA A 165 1.63 24.12 -8.11
C ALA A 165 2.32 25.00 -9.17
N ALA A 166 2.66 24.47 -10.35
CA ALA A 166 3.50 25.19 -11.30
C ALA A 166 2.80 26.31 -12.09
N GLU A 167 1.47 26.49 -12.05
CA GLU A 167 0.82 27.55 -12.85
C GLU A 167 -0.43 28.25 -12.29
N ASP A 168 -0.78 28.13 -11.01
CA ASP A 168 -1.87 28.96 -10.46
C ASP A 168 -1.43 29.69 -9.18
N GLY A 169 -1.14 30.98 -9.34
CA GLY A 169 -1.01 31.92 -8.25
C GLY A 169 -2.37 32.12 -7.58
N GLU A 170 -2.61 31.45 -6.46
CA GLU A 170 -3.30 31.93 -5.26
C GLU A 170 -3.36 30.79 -4.23
N ALA A 171 -2.53 30.90 -3.19
CA ALA A 171 -2.47 29.91 -2.12
C ALA A 171 -3.75 29.95 -1.26
N LYS A 172 -4.56 28.88 -1.29
CA LYS A 172 -5.49 28.54 -0.21
C LYS A 172 -4.90 27.40 0.65
N PRO A 173 -4.92 27.53 1.99
CA PRO A 173 -4.30 26.54 2.86
C PRO A 173 -5.06 25.21 2.83
N ALA A 174 -4.32 24.12 2.67
CA ALA A 174 -4.83 22.76 2.72
C ALA A 174 -5.45 22.43 4.10
N PRO A 175 -6.54 21.64 4.17
CA PRO A 175 -7.15 21.26 5.44
C PRO A 175 -6.25 20.28 6.21
N ALA A 176 -6.03 20.55 7.50
CA ALA A 176 -5.19 19.75 8.38
C ALA A 176 -5.71 18.30 8.54
N PRO A 177 -4.81 17.30 8.66
CA PRO A 177 -5.20 15.91 8.86
C PRO A 177 -5.85 15.71 10.22
N ARG A 178 -7.06 15.13 10.24
CA ARG A 178 -7.76 14.76 11.48
C ARG A 178 -6.97 13.66 12.21
N ARG A 179 -6.51 13.94 13.43
CA ARG A 179 -5.96 12.93 14.35
C ARG A 179 -7.07 11.93 14.71
N GLY A 180 -6.96 10.70 14.22
CA GLY A 180 -7.76 9.57 14.72
C GLY A 180 -7.37 9.27 16.17
N ILE A 181 -8.34 9.35 17.08
CA ILE A 181 -8.19 8.96 18.47
C ILE A 181 -8.13 7.43 18.51
N LEU A 182 -6.92 6.87 18.58
CA LEU A 182 -6.71 5.49 19.00
C LEU A 182 -6.95 5.42 20.52
N LYS A 183 -8.17 5.05 20.93
CA LYS A 183 -8.44 4.66 22.32
C LYS A 183 -7.67 3.36 22.61
N LYS A 184 -6.69 3.42 23.52
CA LYS A 184 -6.05 2.22 24.10
C LYS A 184 -7.11 1.40 24.86
N PRO A 185 -7.10 0.05 24.76
CA PRO A 185 -7.93 -0.79 25.63
C PRO A 185 -7.43 -0.74 27.09
N PRO A 186 -8.31 -0.83 28.09
CA PRO A 186 -7.94 -0.82 29.51
C PRO A 186 -7.23 -2.11 29.92
N LEU A 187 -6.16 -1.96 30.70
CA LEU A 187 -5.43 -3.06 31.33
C LEU A 187 -6.32 -3.80 32.34
N ALA A 188 -6.38 -5.12 32.22
CA ALA A 188 -6.99 -5.99 33.22
C ALA A 188 -6.19 -5.91 34.53
N GLN A 189 -6.85 -5.52 35.62
CA GLN A 189 -6.32 -5.67 36.97
C GLN A 189 -6.72 -7.06 37.48
N LYS A 190 -5.73 -7.87 37.85
CA LYS A 190 -5.92 -9.12 38.61
C LYS A 190 -6.06 -8.83 40.10
N PRO A 191 -6.79 -9.67 40.83
CA PRO A 191 -6.20 -10.43 41.92
C PRO A 191 -5.78 -11.84 41.47
#